data_AF-A0A7W8YEX0-F1
#
_entry.id   AF-A0A7W8YEX0-F1
#
_cell.length_a   1.000
_cell.length_b   1.000
_cell.length_c   1.000
_cell.angle_alpha   90.00
_cell.angle_beta   90.00
_cell.angle_gamma   90.00
#
_symmetry.space_group_name_H-M   'P 1'
#
loop_
_entity.id
_entity.type
_entity.pdbx_description
1 polymer ?
#
loop_
_entity_poly.entity_id
_entity_poly.type
_entity_poly.pdbx_seq_one_letter_code
_entity_poly.pdbx_strand_id
1 'polypeptide(L)'
;MSNRVYLCCTDFSTPPAEGDWHVFGERSGTEYEAAYCIPLYWLCLFGAEDIRMARTQDEEDEEARDYAYLVCERQAGLARLQARAAALQGPLGPERHALYLEWMARIAQESFSHVLVRTEELDAMDEEGQFQQELRTALNDLDAACSAALETGEFAISPALANLAGFPNPPELQHYEAFVLAGAANSNLRWPTPFALLEQKPAAADAGERPSSPWWKFW
;
A
#
# COMPACT_ATOMS: atom_id res chain seq x y z
N MET A 1 1.08 3.13 19.79
CA MET A 1 1.91 3.08 18.57
C MET A 1 1.04 3.49 17.40
N SER A 2 1.52 4.40 16.57
CA SER A 2 0.83 4.76 15.33
C SER A 2 1.35 3.78 14.31
N ASN A 3 0.58 2.78 13.86
CA ASN A 3 1.12 1.72 13.01
C ASN A 3 1.20 2.22 11.57
N ARG A 4 2.29 2.91 11.23
CA ARG A 4 2.45 3.62 9.96
C ARG A 4 3.27 2.81 8.98
N VAL A 5 2.97 3.00 7.71
CA VAL A 5 3.80 2.57 6.61
C VAL A 5 4.17 3.78 5.79
N TYR A 6 5.39 3.75 5.26
CA TYR A 6 5.93 4.88 4.51
C TYR A 6 6.47 4.40 3.18
N LEU A 7 6.07 5.06 2.10
CA LEU A 7 6.61 4.84 0.77
C LEU A 7 7.39 6.07 0.33
N CYS A 8 8.59 5.86 -0.21
CA CYS A 8 9.31 6.92 -0.91
C CYS A 8 10.05 6.35 -2.13
N CYS A 9 10.35 7.21 -3.09
CA CYS A 9 11.39 6.90 -4.08
C CYS A 9 12.75 7.24 -3.46
N THR A 10 13.74 6.37 -3.57
CA THR A 10 15.02 6.53 -2.88
C THR A 10 16.18 5.88 -3.64
N ASP A 11 17.42 6.29 -3.37
CA ASP A 11 18.61 5.63 -3.95
C ASP A 11 19.03 4.36 -3.18
N PHE A 12 18.34 4.04 -2.09
CA PHE A 12 18.61 2.87 -1.27
C PHE A 12 17.73 1.67 -1.65
N SER A 13 18.31 0.48 -1.58
CA SER A 13 17.58 -0.78 -1.70
C SER A 13 17.16 -1.37 -0.35
N THR A 14 17.49 -0.71 0.76
CA THR A 14 17.22 -1.16 2.13
C THR A 14 16.72 0.01 2.97
N PRO A 15 15.91 -0.23 4.02
CA PRO A 15 15.56 0.80 5.00
C PRO A 15 16.83 1.40 5.65
N PRO A 16 16.79 2.68 6.07
CA PRO A 16 17.93 3.32 6.70
C PRO A 16 18.21 2.75 8.09
N ALA A 17 19.49 2.72 8.47
CA ALA A 17 19.87 2.51 9.85
C ALA A 17 19.71 3.79 10.69
N GLU A 18 19.74 3.66 12.02
CA GLU A 18 19.56 4.76 12.98
C GLU A 18 20.52 5.95 12.71
N GLY A 19 21.75 5.67 12.30
CA GLY A 19 22.74 6.70 11.95
C GLY A 19 22.56 7.33 10.56
N ASP A 20 21.76 6.72 9.69
CA ASP A 20 21.71 7.04 8.25
C ASP A 20 20.47 7.86 7.86
N TRP A 21 19.56 8.14 8.79
CA TRP A 21 18.30 8.87 8.53
C TRP A 21 18.51 10.21 7.82
N HIS A 22 19.56 10.95 8.19
CA HIS A 22 19.88 12.22 7.52
C HIS A 22 20.21 12.01 6.04
N VAL A 23 21.10 11.06 5.75
CA VAL A 23 21.51 10.73 4.37
C VAL A 23 20.34 10.15 3.60
N PHE A 24 19.51 9.34 4.25
CA PHE A 24 18.28 8.79 3.68
C PHE A 24 17.34 9.90 3.24
N GLY A 25 17.12 10.92 4.08
CA GLY A 25 16.27 12.06 3.74
C GLY A 25 16.80 12.88 2.57
N GLU A 26 18.11 13.09 2.47
CA GLU A 26 18.73 13.80 1.34
C GLU A 26 18.69 13.03 0.00
N ARG A 27 18.51 11.71 0.09
CA ARG A 27 18.55 10.77 -1.04
C ARG A 27 17.20 10.07 -1.26
N SER A 28 16.13 10.71 -0.78
CA SER A 28 14.76 10.25 -0.97
C SER A 28 13.87 11.39 -1.42
N GLY A 29 12.83 11.01 -2.15
CA GLY A 29 11.84 11.91 -2.71
C GLY A 29 10.72 12.23 -1.74
N THR A 30 9.54 12.52 -2.29
CA THR A 30 8.34 12.70 -1.49
C THR A 30 8.06 11.43 -0.67
N GLU A 31 7.92 11.59 0.64
CA GLU A 31 7.45 10.51 1.51
C GLU A 31 5.92 10.49 1.50
N TYR A 32 5.35 9.31 1.34
CA TYR A 32 3.92 9.04 1.43
C TYR A 32 3.68 8.18 2.65
N GLU A 33 2.60 8.48 3.39
CA GLU A 33 2.23 7.81 4.64
C GLU A 33 0.86 7.16 4.51
N ALA A 34 0.71 5.98 5.11
CA ALA A 34 -0.57 5.37 5.41
C ALA A 34 -0.53 4.74 6.81
N ALA A 35 -1.70 4.47 7.38
CA ALA A 35 -1.82 3.87 8.70
C ALA A 35 -2.56 2.53 8.60
N TYR A 36 -2.08 1.54 9.35
CA TYR A 36 -2.67 0.20 9.54
C TYR A 36 -2.79 -0.67 8.27
N CYS A 37 -2.41 -0.17 7.09
CA CYS A 37 -2.48 -0.89 5.83
C CYS A 37 -1.48 -0.35 4.81
N ILE A 38 -1.23 -1.10 3.74
CA ILE A 38 -0.48 -0.64 2.55
C ILE A 38 -1.48 -0.33 1.43
N PRO A 39 -1.66 0.94 1.04
CA PRO A 39 -2.63 1.33 0.01
C PRO A 39 -2.51 0.51 -1.27
N LEU A 40 -3.64 0.18 -1.90
CA LEU A 40 -3.65 -0.64 -3.12
C LEU A 40 -2.74 -0.08 -4.21
N TYR A 41 -2.68 1.24 -4.39
CA TYR A 41 -1.85 1.84 -5.44
C TYR A 41 -0.35 1.67 -5.17
N TRP A 42 0.03 1.52 -3.91
CA TRP A 42 1.40 1.21 -3.53
C TRP A 42 1.69 -0.25 -3.85
N LEU A 43 0.79 -1.17 -3.47
CA LEU A 43 0.90 -2.60 -3.81
C LEU A 43 1.00 -2.82 -5.33
N CYS A 44 0.34 -1.97 -6.13
CA CYS A 44 0.42 -2.02 -7.58
C CYS A 44 1.82 -1.74 -8.17
N LEU A 45 2.81 -1.28 -7.38
CA LEU A 45 4.21 -1.14 -7.81
C LEU A 45 5.01 -2.45 -7.70
N PHE A 46 4.57 -3.39 -6.86
CA PHE A 46 5.39 -4.52 -6.44
C PHE A 46 4.86 -5.86 -6.96
N GLY A 47 5.77 -6.83 -7.07
CA GLY A 47 5.47 -8.26 -7.17
C GLY A 47 5.98 -9.02 -5.95
N ALA A 48 5.61 -10.30 -5.81
CA ALA A 48 6.01 -11.13 -4.66
C ALA A 48 7.55 -11.32 -4.54
N GLU A 49 8.28 -11.12 -5.64
CA GLU A 49 9.73 -11.12 -5.73
C GLU A 49 10.39 -9.86 -5.16
N ASP A 50 9.63 -8.81 -4.84
CA ASP A 50 10.13 -7.54 -4.30
C ASP A 50 10.12 -7.51 -2.76
N ILE A 51 9.64 -8.57 -2.12
CA ILE A 51 9.66 -8.72 -0.66
C ILE A 51 11.09 -8.99 -0.20
N ARG A 52 11.59 -8.18 0.73
CA ARG A 52 12.89 -8.34 1.38
C ARG A 52 12.72 -8.36 2.89
N MET A 53 13.77 -8.81 3.58
CA MET A 53 13.83 -8.83 5.04
C MET A 53 14.88 -7.84 5.53
N ALA A 54 14.54 -7.07 6.54
CA ALA A 54 15.45 -6.23 7.31
C ALA A 54 15.37 -6.67 8.78
N ARG A 55 16.31 -6.20 9.60
CA ARG A 55 16.34 -6.46 11.03
C ARG A 55 16.07 -5.16 11.78
N THR A 56 15.22 -5.22 12.80
CA THR A 56 15.02 -4.06 13.70
C THR A 56 16.34 -3.69 14.36
N GLN A 57 16.50 -2.41 14.66
CA GLN A 57 17.67 -1.89 15.34
C GLN A 57 17.23 -1.55 16.76
N ASP A 58 17.69 -2.35 17.73
CA ASP A 58 17.17 -2.27 19.10
C ASP A 58 17.51 -0.93 19.76
N GLU A 59 16.48 -0.23 20.23
CA GLU A 59 16.57 0.57 21.44
C GLU A 59 16.50 -0.41 22.62
N GLU A 60 17.51 -0.38 23.47
CA GLU A 60 17.66 -1.07 24.76
C GLU A 60 16.37 -1.71 25.33
N ASP A 61 16.11 -3.00 25.04
CA ASP A 61 15.21 -3.97 25.75
C ASP A 61 14.23 -4.80 24.87
N GLU A 62 14.17 -4.62 23.55
CA GLU A 62 13.45 -5.55 22.63
C GLU A 62 14.44 -6.47 21.89
N GLU A 63 14.06 -7.74 21.63
CA GLU A 63 14.90 -8.67 20.86
C GLU A 63 14.86 -8.27 19.37
N ALA A 64 16.02 -7.96 18.79
CA ALA A 64 16.13 -7.69 17.35
C ALA A 64 15.41 -8.75 16.50
N ARG A 65 14.34 -8.32 15.82
CA ARG A 65 13.42 -9.14 15.02
C ARG A 65 13.60 -8.84 13.54
N ASP A 66 13.46 -9.86 12.71
CA ASP A 66 13.40 -9.67 11.26
C ASP A 66 11.99 -9.23 10.85
N TYR A 67 11.89 -8.21 9.99
CA TYR A 67 10.63 -7.71 9.44
C TYR A 67 10.67 -7.65 7.92
N ALA A 68 9.53 -7.90 7.28
CA ALA A 68 9.42 -7.81 5.83
C ALA A 68 9.23 -6.35 5.40
N TYR A 69 9.84 -5.97 4.26
CA TYR A 69 9.61 -4.69 3.57
C TYR A 69 9.54 -4.89 2.05
N LEU A 70 9.05 -3.87 1.33
CA LEU A 70 8.94 -3.90 -0.14
C LEU A 70 9.95 -2.97 -0.78
N VAL A 71 10.66 -3.46 -1.79
CA VAL A 71 11.57 -2.64 -2.59
C VAL A 71 11.67 -3.14 -4.02
N CYS A 72 11.62 -2.22 -4.98
CA CYS A 72 11.87 -2.52 -6.39
C CYS A 72 12.61 -1.37 -7.07
N GLU A 73 13.21 -1.64 -8.24
CA GLU A 73 13.65 -0.57 -9.13
C GLU A 73 12.43 0.24 -9.58
N ARG A 74 12.54 1.57 -9.53
CA ARG A 74 11.42 2.47 -9.85
C ARG A 74 10.87 2.25 -11.26
N GLN A 75 11.75 1.96 -12.22
CA GLN A 75 11.32 1.67 -13.60
C GLN A 75 10.53 0.37 -13.69
N ALA A 76 10.91 -0.66 -12.93
CA ALA A 76 10.15 -1.92 -12.87
C ALA A 76 8.78 -1.68 -12.21
N GLY A 77 8.73 -0.93 -11.12
CA GLY A 77 7.48 -0.57 -10.47
C GLY A 77 6.53 0.23 -11.38
N LEU A 78 7.06 1.21 -12.11
CA LEU A 78 6.29 1.98 -13.10
C LEU A 78 5.76 1.10 -14.24
N ALA A 79 6.57 0.15 -14.72
CA ALA A 79 6.12 -0.81 -15.73
C ALA A 79 4.95 -1.67 -15.21
N ARG A 80 4.98 -2.10 -13.94
CA ARG A 80 3.87 -2.82 -13.30
C ARG A 80 2.63 -1.94 -13.15
N LEU A 81 2.76 -0.68 -12.72
CA LEU A 81 1.64 0.26 -12.69
C LEU A 81 0.99 0.41 -14.07
N GLN A 82 1.81 0.62 -15.10
CA GLN A 82 1.32 0.77 -16.46
C GLN A 82 0.61 -0.49 -16.96
N ALA A 83 1.17 -1.68 -16.70
CA ALA A 83 0.58 -2.95 -17.11
C ALA A 83 -0.77 -3.23 -16.39
N ARG A 84 -0.88 -2.85 -15.11
CA ARG A 84 -2.09 -3.06 -14.30
C ARG A 84 -3.18 -2.00 -14.56
N ALA A 85 -2.85 -0.87 -15.19
CA ALA A 85 -3.77 0.24 -15.41
C ALA A 85 -5.06 -0.16 -16.14
N ALA A 86 -4.98 -1.01 -17.17
CA ALA A 86 -6.15 -1.45 -17.93
C ALA A 86 -7.07 -2.37 -17.10
N ALA A 87 -6.48 -3.29 -16.33
CA ALA A 87 -7.21 -4.20 -15.45
C ALA A 87 -7.99 -3.45 -14.36
N LEU A 88 -7.43 -2.35 -13.86
CA LEU A 88 -8.01 -1.57 -12.77
C LEU A 88 -9.03 -0.51 -13.23
N GLN A 89 -9.13 -0.22 -14.53
CA GLN A 89 -10.00 0.85 -15.04
C GLN A 89 -11.48 0.62 -14.70
N GLY A 90 -11.99 -0.60 -14.95
CA GLY A 90 -13.37 -0.96 -14.64
C GLY A 90 -13.65 -0.94 -13.12
N PRO A 91 -12.90 -1.72 -12.31
CA PRO A 91 -13.11 -1.82 -10.87
C PRO A 91 -13.01 -0.50 -10.10
N LEU A 92 -12.11 0.40 -10.51
CA LEU A 92 -11.94 1.70 -9.85
C LEU A 92 -13.03 2.71 -10.25
N GLY A 93 -13.56 2.60 -11.47
CA GLY A 93 -14.31 3.68 -12.09
C GLY A 93 -13.43 4.89 -12.45
N PRO A 94 -14.00 5.90 -13.14
CA PRO A 94 -13.22 6.93 -13.82
C PRO A 94 -12.43 7.85 -12.87
N GLU A 95 -13.01 8.29 -11.76
CA GLU A 95 -12.36 9.24 -10.83
C GLU A 95 -11.16 8.61 -10.11
N ARG A 96 -11.32 7.37 -9.64
CA ARG A 96 -10.26 6.66 -8.92
C ARG A 96 -9.22 6.15 -9.89
N HIS A 97 -9.61 5.73 -11.09
CA HIS A 97 -8.64 5.43 -12.14
C HIS A 97 -7.82 6.67 -12.54
N ALA A 98 -8.42 7.86 -12.60
CA ALA A 98 -7.68 9.10 -12.82
C ALA A 98 -6.66 9.36 -11.69
N LEU A 99 -7.03 9.11 -10.42
CA LEU A 99 -6.10 9.18 -9.30
C LEU A 99 -4.96 8.15 -9.42
N TYR A 100 -5.25 6.94 -9.91
CA TYR A 100 -4.23 5.92 -10.17
C TYR A 100 -3.21 6.38 -11.23
N LEU A 101 -3.68 7.00 -12.32
CA LEU A 101 -2.81 7.57 -13.34
C LEU A 101 -2.00 8.76 -12.81
N GLU A 102 -2.59 9.59 -11.95
CA GLU A 102 -1.88 10.66 -11.26
C GLU A 102 -0.79 10.11 -10.34
N TRP A 103 -1.09 9.08 -9.55
CA TRP A 103 -0.11 8.37 -8.72
C TRP A 103 1.07 7.86 -9.56
N MET A 104 0.79 7.17 -10.67
CA MET A 104 1.82 6.72 -11.61
C MET A 104 2.67 7.88 -12.14
N ALA A 105 2.05 9.01 -12.50
CA ALA A 105 2.77 10.19 -12.95
C ALA A 105 3.65 10.81 -11.86
N ARG A 106 3.22 10.79 -10.59
CA ARG A 106 4.02 11.26 -9.46
C ARG A 106 5.26 10.39 -9.26
N ILE A 107 5.10 9.07 -9.24
CA ILE A 107 6.26 8.15 -9.15
C ILE A 107 7.20 8.33 -10.35
N ALA A 108 6.67 8.60 -11.54
CA ALA A 108 7.48 8.85 -12.73
C ALA A 108 8.34 10.12 -12.66
N GLN A 109 7.90 11.14 -11.90
CA GLN A 109 8.61 12.41 -11.73
C GLN A 109 9.73 12.37 -10.69
N GLU A 110 9.70 11.38 -9.79
CA GLU A 110 10.76 11.21 -8.78
C GLU A 110 12.12 10.91 -9.43
N SER A 111 13.20 11.43 -8.86
CA SER A 111 14.55 11.32 -9.47
C SER A 111 15.33 10.08 -9.05
N PHE A 112 14.83 9.37 -8.04
CA PHE A 112 15.55 8.28 -7.38
C PHE A 112 15.32 6.93 -8.05
N SER A 113 16.24 5.99 -7.78
CA SER A 113 16.33 4.72 -8.52
C SER A 113 15.38 3.63 -8.04
N HIS A 114 14.98 3.63 -6.77
CA HIS A 114 14.14 2.61 -6.16
C HIS A 114 12.83 3.19 -5.64
N VAL A 115 11.82 2.34 -5.45
CA VAL A 115 10.67 2.60 -4.59
C VAL A 115 10.76 1.67 -3.40
N LEU A 116 10.67 2.23 -2.19
CA LEU A 116 10.80 1.49 -0.94
C LEU A 116 9.58 1.74 -0.04
N VAL A 117 9.00 0.68 0.52
CA VAL A 117 7.96 0.74 1.55
C VAL A 117 8.53 0.23 2.88
N ARG A 118 8.57 1.09 3.89
CA ARG A 118 8.91 0.74 5.26
C ARG A 118 7.66 0.25 5.99
N THR A 119 7.76 -0.93 6.59
CA THR A 119 6.64 -1.69 7.17
C THR A 119 6.95 -2.24 8.55
N GLU A 120 8.06 -1.82 9.17
CA GLU A 120 8.50 -2.26 10.49
C GLU A 120 7.39 -2.18 11.55
N GLU A 121 6.74 -1.01 11.68
CA GLU A 121 5.64 -0.81 12.63
C GLU A 121 4.39 -1.63 12.31
N LEU A 122 4.19 -2.01 11.05
CA LEU A 122 3.06 -2.84 10.61
C LEU A 122 3.34 -4.32 10.87
N ASP A 123 4.54 -4.81 10.55
CA ASP A 123 4.98 -6.20 10.80
C ASP A 123 5.02 -6.52 12.29
N ALA A 124 5.40 -5.54 13.13
CA ALA A 124 5.42 -5.68 14.59
C ALA A 124 4.04 -6.00 15.21
N MET A 125 2.94 -5.85 14.46
CA MET A 125 1.60 -6.24 14.90
C MET A 125 1.34 -7.74 14.78
N ASP A 126 2.07 -8.44 13.92
CA ASP A 126 1.83 -9.85 13.64
C ASP A 126 2.87 -10.75 14.31
N GLU A 127 2.61 -12.06 14.29
CA GLU A 127 3.61 -13.07 14.64
C GLU A 127 4.79 -13.04 13.64
N GLU A 128 5.98 -13.40 14.10
CA GLU A 128 7.18 -13.39 13.27
C GLU A 128 6.98 -14.21 11.98
N GLY A 129 7.20 -13.56 10.83
CA GLY A 129 7.06 -14.17 9.51
C GLY A 129 5.61 -14.29 9.00
N GLN A 130 4.59 -14.01 9.80
CA GLN A 130 3.19 -14.02 9.34
C GLN A 130 2.96 -12.90 8.31
N PHE A 131 3.36 -11.66 8.63
CA PHE A 131 3.20 -10.52 7.72
C PHE A 131 3.87 -10.75 6.36
N GLN A 132 5.05 -11.39 6.34
CA GLN A 132 5.74 -11.76 5.10
C GLN A 132 4.90 -12.71 4.22
N GLN A 133 4.22 -13.68 4.83
CA GLN A 133 3.35 -14.62 4.12
C GLN A 133 2.07 -13.92 3.61
N GLU A 134 1.50 -13.03 4.42
CA GLU A 134 0.35 -12.22 4.02
C GLU A 134 0.69 -11.30 2.84
N LEU A 135 1.84 -10.61 2.87
CA LEU A 135 2.37 -9.82 1.75
C LEU A 135 2.51 -10.65 0.47
N ARG A 136 3.13 -11.83 0.58
CA ARG A 136 3.36 -12.72 -0.56
C ARG A 136 2.04 -13.19 -1.18
N THR A 137 1.08 -13.54 -0.33
CA THR A 137 -0.25 -13.97 -0.76
C THR A 137 -0.98 -12.83 -1.46
N ALA A 138 -1.03 -11.65 -0.84
CA ALA A 138 -1.72 -10.48 -1.38
C ALA A 138 -1.14 -10.03 -2.74
N LEU A 139 0.19 -10.05 -2.92
CA LEU A 139 0.82 -9.67 -4.18
C LEU A 139 0.57 -10.69 -5.30
N ASN A 140 0.62 -11.99 -4.99
CA ASN A 140 0.26 -13.04 -5.95
C ASN A 140 -1.23 -12.95 -6.34
N ASP A 141 -2.11 -12.71 -5.37
CA ASP A 141 -3.53 -12.55 -5.61
C ASP A 141 -3.83 -11.30 -6.44
N LEU A 142 -3.10 -10.20 -6.23
CA LEU A 142 -3.21 -8.99 -7.05
C LEU A 142 -2.83 -9.26 -8.51
N ASP A 143 -1.75 -10.00 -8.76
CA ASP A 143 -1.34 -10.38 -10.10
C ASP A 143 -2.36 -11.29 -10.79
N ALA A 144 -2.90 -12.26 -10.05
CA ALA A 144 -3.96 -13.13 -10.54
C ALA A 144 -5.24 -12.34 -10.85
N ALA A 145 -5.64 -11.40 -9.98
CA ALA A 145 -6.82 -10.55 -10.17
C ALA A 145 -6.67 -9.61 -11.38
N CYS A 146 -5.48 -9.03 -11.58
CA CYS A 146 -5.23 -8.20 -12.75
C CYS A 146 -5.28 -9.02 -14.05
N SER A 147 -4.71 -10.23 -14.04
CA SER A 147 -4.74 -11.13 -15.19
C SER A 147 -6.16 -11.57 -15.52
N ALA A 148 -6.93 -12.00 -14.52
CA ALA A 148 -8.33 -12.36 -14.68
C ALA A 148 -9.18 -11.20 -15.20
N ALA A 149 -8.99 -9.97 -14.70
CA ALA A 149 -9.71 -8.80 -15.17
C ALA A 149 -9.47 -8.49 -16.66
N LEU A 150 -8.27 -8.78 -17.18
CA LEU A 150 -7.98 -8.62 -18.61
C LEU A 150 -8.57 -9.74 -19.47
N GLU A 151 -8.68 -10.96 -18.94
CA GLU A 151 -9.19 -12.12 -19.66
C GLU A 151 -10.72 -12.23 -19.63
N THR A 152 -11.33 -12.03 -18.46
CA THR A 152 -12.75 -12.26 -18.20
C THR A 152 -13.52 -10.99 -17.86
N GLY A 153 -12.82 -9.89 -17.56
CA GLY A 153 -13.45 -8.65 -17.08
C GLY A 153 -13.73 -8.62 -15.57
N GLU A 154 -13.40 -9.70 -14.84
CA GLU A 154 -13.66 -9.82 -13.41
C GLU A 154 -12.40 -9.54 -12.58
N PHE A 155 -12.49 -8.58 -11.66
CA PHE A 155 -11.44 -8.29 -10.69
C PHE A 155 -11.89 -8.70 -9.29
N ALA A 156 -11.33 -9.80 -8.79
CA ALA A 156 -11.66 -10.30 -7.46
C ALA A 156 -10.62 -9.82 -6.43
N ILE A 157 -11.09 -9.17 -5.37
CA ILE A 157 -10.25 -8.82 -4.22
C ILE A 157 -10.23 -10.01 -3.27
N SER A 158 -9.06 -10.63 -3.08
CA SER A 158 -8.90 -11.71 -2.11
C SER A 158 -8.92 -11.16 -0.67
N PRO A 159 -9.21 -12.00 0.34
CA PRO A 159 -9.13 -11.58 1.74
C PRO A 159 -7.74 -11.08 2.14
N ALA A 160 -6.66 -11.67 1.60
CA ALA A 160 -5.30 -11.24 1.88
C ALA A 160 -5.04 -9.83 1.33
N LEU A 161 -5.45 -9.57 0.07
CA LEU A 161 -5.33 -8.25 -0.53
C LEU A 161 -6.21 -7.22 0.18
N ALA A 162 -7.44 -7.57 0.55
CA ALA A 162 -8.35 -6.69 1.28
C ALA A 162 -7.79 -6.29 2.64
N ASN A 163 -7.28 -7.25 3.41
CA ASN A 163 -6.68 -6.99 4.73
C ASN A 163 -5.46 -6.07 4.60
N LEU A 164 -4.56 -6.39 3.67
CA LEU A 164 -3.34 -5.62 3.50
C LEU A 164 -3.60 -4.21 2.98
N ALA A 165 -4.61 -4.03 2.11
CA ALA A 165 -4.99 -2.74 1.54
C ALA A 165 -5.96 -1.93 2.42
N GLY A 166 -6.36 -2.44 3.58
CA GLY A 166 -7.24 -1.73 4.51
C GLY A 166 -8.68 -1.59 4.01
N PHE A 167 -9.23 -2.65 3.41
CA PHE A 167 -10.59 -2.69 2.86
C PHE A 167 -11.58 -3.41 3.81
N PRO A 168 -12.34 -2.68 4.66
CA PRO A 168 -13.22 -3.25 5.68
C PRO A 168 -14.54 -3.87 5.19
N ASN A 169 -14.83 -3.87 3.89
CA ASN A 169 -16.09 -4.19 3.17
C ASN A 169 -16.96 -2.96 2.80
N PRO A 170 -17.63 -2.93 1.62
CA PRO A 170 -17.65 -3.92 0.51
C PRO A 170 -16.45 -3.81 -0.46
N PRO A 171 -16.19 -4.85 -1.30
CA PRO A 171 -15.00 -4.98 -2.16
C PRO A 171 -14.98 -4.06 -3.39
N GLU A 172 -15.93 -3.13 -3.48
CA GLU A 172 -16.06 -2.28 -4.66
C GLU A 172 -15.09 -1.11 -4.55
N LEU A 173 -14.03 -1.13 -5.36
CA LEU A 173 -12.98 -0.13 -5.28
C LEU A 173 -13.49 1.30 -5.51
N GLN A 174 -14.61 1.44 -6.23
CA GLN A 174 -15.31 2.70 -6.50
C GLN A 174 -15.85 3.42 -5.25
N HIS A 175 -15.88 2.77 -4.08
CA HIS A 175 -16.38 3.38 -2.84
C HIS A 175 -15.28 3.88 -1.91
N TYR A 176 -14.02 3.53 -2.15
CA TYR A 176 -12.93 3.97 -1.29
C TYR A 176 -12.54 5.42 -1.57
N GLU A 177 -12.19 6.11 -0.49
CA GLU A 177 -11.67 7.47 -0.52
C GLU A 177 -10.24 7.51 -1.07
N ALA A 178 -9.86 8.68 -1.57
CA ALA A 178 -8.57 8.87 -2.24
C ALA A 178 -7.38 8.46 -1.35
N PHE A 179 -7.42 8.82 -0.07
CA PHE A 179 -6.35 8.51 0.89
C PHE A 179 -6.24 7.01 1.22
N VAL A 180 -7.34 6.26 1.14
CA VAL A 180 -7.33 4.79 1.36
C VAL A 180 -6.63 4.10 0.19
N LEU A 181 -6.86 4.58 -1.04
CA LEU A 181 -6.30 3.99 -2.25
C LEU A 181 -4.82 4.34 -2.47
N ALA A 182 -4.41 5.55 -2.07
CA ALA A 182 -3.12 6.13 -2.45
C ALA A 182 -2.21 6.57 -1.28
N GLY A 183 -2.67 6.46 -0.03
CA GLY A 183 -1.99 7.07 1.12
C GLY A 183 -2.04 8.60 1.06
N ALA A 184 -1.19 9.28 1.82
CA ALA A 184 -1.06 10.73 1.81
C ALA A 184 0.38 11.18 1.66
N ALA A 185 0.65 12.16 0.81
CA ALA A 185 1.97 12.76 0.69
C ALA A 185 2.28 13.61 1.93
N ASN A 186 3.39 13.33 2.59
CA ASN A 186 3.97 14.16 3.63
C ASN A 186 4.68 15.37 3.00
N SER A 187 3.89 16.25 2.41
CA SER A 187 4.37 17.45 1.72
C SER A 187 3.41 18.61 1.93
N ASN A 188 3.86 19.83 1.62
CA ASN A 188 3.01 21.03 1.67
C ASN A 188 1.82 20.95 0.71
N LEU A 189 1.92 20.14 -0.34
CA LEU A 189 0.82 19.81 -1.23
C LEU A 189 0.06 18.64 -0.61
N ARG A 190 -1.08 18.92 0.01
CA ARG A 190 -2.00 17.89 0.54
C ARG A 190 -2.51 17.04 -0.62
N TRP A 191 -1.84 15.92 -0.85
CA TRP A 191 -2.17 14.94 -1.87
C TRP A 191 -2.44 13.60 -1.17
N PRO A 192 -3.42 12.81 -1.62
CA PRO A 192 -4.32 13.07 -2.75
C PRO A 192 -5.41 14.10 -2.41
N THR A 193 -5.94 14.74 -3.45
CA THR A 193 -7.15 15.56 -3.28
C THR A 193 -8.31 14.63 -2.95
N PRO A 194 -9.08 14.86 -1.88
CA PRO A 194 -10.27 14.06 -1.57
C PRO A 194 -11.28 14.08 -2.71
N PHE A 195 -11.99 12.98 -2.93
CA PHE A 195 -13.09 12.97 -3.88
C PHE A 195 -14.22 13.87 -3.39
N ALA A 196 -15.05 14.35 -4.31
CA ALA A 196 -16.27 15.05 -3.92
C ALA A 196 -17.15 14.07 -3.13
N LEU A 197 -17.57 14.47 -1.92
CA LEU A 197 -18.50 13.67 -1.13
C LEU A 197 -19.75 13.40 -1.97
N LEU A 198 -20.01 12.13 -2.28
CA LEU A 198 -21.32 11.72 -2.76
C LEU A 198 -22.32 12.09 -1.65
N GLU A 199 -23.37 12.86 -1.97
CA GLU A 199 -24.43 13.16 -1.02
C GLU A 199 -24.97 11.85 -0.43
N GLN A 200 -24.62 11.56 0.82
CA GLN A 200 -25.06 10.36 1.50
C GLN A 200 -26.58 10.44 1.67
N LYS A 201 -27.32 9.62 0.92
CA LYS A 201 -28.71 9.30 1.26
C LYS A 201 -28.68 8.63 2.64
N PRO A 202 -29.41 9.11 3.66
CA PRO A 202 -29.28 8.62 5.02
C PRO A 202 -29.59 7.12 5.09
N ALA A 203 -28.59 6.33 5.49
CA ALA A 203 -28.72 4.89 5.68
C ALA A 203 -29.53 4.61 6.95
N ALA A 204 -30.58 3.81 6.81
CA ALA A 204 -31.28 3.20 7.93
C ALA A 204 -30.32 2.27 8.67
N ALA A 205 -30.24 2.42 9.98
CA ALA A 205 -29.42 1.59 10.85
C ALA A 205 -29.92 0.14 10.82
N ASP A 206 -29.07 -0.78 10.37
CA ASP A 206 -29.25 -2.21 10.65
C ASP A 206 -27.96 -2.74 11.27
N ALA A 207 -28.09 -3.27 12.49
CA ALA A 207 -27.00 -3.72 13.32
C ALA A 207 -26.74 -5.21 13.06
N GLY A 208 -25.82 -5.50 12.12
CA GLY A 208 -25.32 -6.84 11.86
C GLY A 208 -24.09 -7.17 12.72
N GLU A 209 -24.02 -8.42 13.18
CA GLU A 209 -22.99 -8.99 14.06
C GLU A 209 -21.55 -8.80 13.55
N ARG A 210 -20.63 -8.48 14.48
CA ARG A 210 -19.21 -8.30 14.20
C ARG A 210 -18.52 -9.66 13.97
N PRO A 211 -17.79 -9.86 12.85
CA PRO A 211 -17.00 -11.07 12.65
C PRO A 211 -15.81 -11.14 13.63
N SER A 212 -15.42 -12.36 14.00
CA SER A 212 -14.41 -12.72 15.01
C SER A 212 -12.95 -12.47 14.59
N SER A 213 -12.70 -11.55 13.66
CA SER A 213 -11.33 -11.17 13.27
C SER A 213 -10.76 -10.14 14.25
N PRO A 214 -9.44 -10.14 14.49
CA PRO A 214 -8.83 -9.26 15.48
C PRO A 214 -9.16 -7.80 15.17
N TRP A 215 -9.53 -7.09 16.23
CA TRP A 215 -10.23 -5.80 16.23
C TRP A 215 -9.49 -4.64 15.50
N TRP A 216 -8.21 -4.82 15.19
CA TRP A 216 -7.38 -3.88 14.43
C TRP A 216 -7.49 -4.01 12.90
N LYS A 217 -8.17 -5.04 12.36
CA LYS A 217 -8.35 -5.24 10.90
C LYS A 217 -9.50 -4.41 10.30
N PHE A 218 -10.12 -3.50 11.07
CA PHE A 218 -11.34 -2.79 10.67
C PHE A 218 -11.34 -1.28 10.98
N TRP A 219 -10.16 -0.66 11.10
CA TRP A 219 -10.04 0.79 11.31
C TRP A 219 -9.13 1.44 10.28
#